data_AF-A0A955A5G9-F1
#
_entry.id   AF-A0A955A5G9-F1
#
_cell.length_a   1.000
_cell.length_b   1.000
_cell.length_c   1.000
_cell.angle_alpha   90.00
_cell.angle_beta   90.00
_cell.angle_gamma   90.00
#
_symmetry.space_group_name_H-M   'P 1'
#
loop_
_entity.id
_entity.type
_entity.pdbx_description
1 polymer ?
#
loop_
_entity_poly.entity_id
_entity_poly.type
_entity_poly.pdbx_seq_one_letter_code
_entity_poly.pdbx_strand_id
1 'polypeptide(L)'
;MSIFESVSFRWSLCTCAMIAGSACADPFASQVISYSQGSNASAGYTNPLTALGSPERFTGEGVFPGAVTPFNSPFGTDEIVSIGEGGELVLGFSQPITNDPNNPFGIDLLVFGNAYFVDQSYPNGIAGPVAAEGGVVSVSPDGTNWYEVTGVQADGMFPTLGYSDLIDPYATTAGNVLTDFTRPVDPTFDPTGLSFNQIVAGYNGSGGGAGIDIGALGLSEISFVRIFNPLGSGVTPEIDAIADVTAVPAPSVLALVSCSLVCASRRRRN
;
A
#
# COMPACT_ATOMS: atom_id res chain seq x y z
N MET A 1 18.20 -57.06 56.58
CA MET A 1 16.99 -57.32 55.77
C MET A 1 17.09 -56.39 54.58
N SER A 2 17.36 -56.96 53.40
CA SER A 2 17.91 -56.28 52.22
C SER A 2 16.87 -55.43 51.48
N ILE A 3 17.38 -54.31 50.98
CA ILE A 3 16.82 -53.30 50.08
C ILE A 3 16.31 -53.93 48.77
N PHE A 4 15.19 -53.43 48.24
CA PHE A 4 14.88 -53.42 46.82
C PHE A 4 14.24 -52.07 46.45
N GLU A 5 14.97 -51.30 45.63
CA GLU A 5 14.55 -50.03 45.04
C GLU A 5 13.54 -50.26 43.89
N SER A 6 12.50 -49.44 43.83
CA SER A 6 11.60 -49.34 42.67
C SER A 6 11.97 -48.12 41.84
N VAL A 7 12.44 -48.34 40.61
CA VAL A 7 12.75 -47.30 39.62
C VAL A 7 11.44 -46.76 39.04
N SER A 8 11.16 -45.47 39.20
CA SER A 8 10.05 -44.79 38.52
C SER A 8 10.55 -44.07 37.27
N PHE A 9 10.12 -44.53 36.09
CA PHE A 9 10.41 -43.91 34.80
C PHE A 9 9.44 -42.75 34.56
N ARG A 10 9.94 -41.50 34.48
CA ARG A 10 9.14 -40.33 34.13
C ARG A 10 9.34 -40.01 32.65
N TRP A 11 8.28 -40.15 31.85
CA TRP A 11 8.23 -39.68 30.47
C TRP A 11 7.99 -38.17 30.48
N SER A 12 9.01 -37.37 30.14
CA SER A 12 8.81 -35.96 29.80
C SER A 12 8.42 -35.87 28.32
N LEU A 13 7.15 -35.56 28.06
CA LEU A 13 6.73 -35.11 26.73
C LEU A 13 7.27 -33.68 26.53
N CYS A 14 8.32 -33.53 25.71
CA CYS A 14 8.70 -32.25 25.15
C CYS A 14 7.73 -31.92 24.01
N THR A 15 6.75 -31.05 24.27
CA THR A 15 5.93 -30.46 23.21
C THR A 15 6.77 -29.40 22.50
N CYS A 16 7.36 -29.76 21.35
CA CYS A 16 7.91 -28.77 20.43
C CYS A 16 6.74 -27.98 19.82
N ALA A 17 6.53 -26.74 20.29
CA ALA A 17 5.70 -25.78 19.60
C ALA A 17 6.42 -25.38 18.30
N MET A 18 5.96 -25.92 17.17
CA MET A 18 6.39 -25.48 15.85
C MET A 18 5.82 -24.08 15.63
N ILE A 19 6.66 -23.05 15.74
CA ILE A 19 6.32 -21.72 15.24
C ILE A 19 6.38 -21.82 13.73
N ALA A 20 5.23 -22.03 13.09
CA ALA A 20 5.12 -21.85 11.65
C ALA A 20 5.36 -20.36 11.38
N GLY A 21 6.54 -20.00 10.89
CA GLY A 21 6.76 -18.68 10.34
C GLY A 21 5.95 -18.58 9.06
N SER A 22 4.87 -17.79 9.08
CA SER A 22 4.25 -17.32 7.85
C SER A 22 5.33 -16.59 7.06
N ALA A 23 5.67 -17.08 5.87
CA ALA A 23 6.41 -16.26 4.92
C ALA A 23 5.58 -14.98 4.73
N CYS A 24 6.18 -13.81 5.01
CA CYS A 24 5.52 -12.54 4.76
C CYS A 24 5.16 -12.51 3.27
N ALA A 25 3.87 -12.53 2.95
CA ALA A 25 3.42 -12.41 1.58
C ALA A 25 3.92 -11.07 1.02
N ASP A 26 4.24 -11.05 -0.27
CA ASP A 26 4.51 -9.81 -0.99
C ASP A 26 3.20 -8.99 -0.98
N PRO A 27 3.18 -7.78 -0.38
CA PRO A 27 1.96 -7.00 -0.26
C PRO A 27 1.54 -6.36 -1.58
N PHE A 28 2.31 -6.53 -2.66
CA PHE A 28 2.02 -5.90 -3.94
C PHE A 28 1.36 -6.85 -4.94
N ALA A 29 0.71 -6.28 -5.94
CA ALA A 29 0.24 -7.03 -7.10
C ALA A 29 1.44 -7.79 -7.73
N SER A 30 1.25 -9.09 -7.95
CA SER A 30 2.33 -9.99 -8.35
C SER A 30 2.15 -10.59 -9.74
N GLN A 31 1.02 -10.32 -10.40
CA GLN A 31 0.69 -10.88 -11.70
C GLN A 31 -0.13 -9.92 -12.55
N VAL A 32 0.24 -9.79 -13.83
CA VAL A 32 -0.65 -9.24 -14.87
C VAL A 32 -1.55 -10.36 -15.38
N ILE A 33 -2.85 -10.23 -15.19
CA ILE A 33 -3.86 -11.18 -15.68
C ILE A 33 -4.19 -10.87 -17.13
N SER A 34 -4.44 -9.59 -17.42
CA SER A 34 -4.65 -9.09 -18.78
C SER A 34 -4.27 -7.62 -18.86
N TYR A 35 -3.91 -7.20 -20.06
CA TYR A 35 -3.73 -5.80 -20.39
C TYR A 35 -4.19 -5.56 -21.83
N SER A 36 -5.09 -4.60 -21.98
CA SER A 36 -5.51 -4.04 -23.25
C SER A 36 -5.21 -2.55 -23.20
N GLN A 37 -4.23 -2.10 -23.99
CA GLN A 37 -3.81 -0.70 -23.96
C GLN A 37 -4.92 0.30 -24.35
N GLY A 38 -5.97 -0.12 -25.05
CA GLY A 38 -6.97 0.80 -25.59
C GLY A 38 -6.41 1.72 -26.69
N SER A 39 -7.12 2.81 -26.98
CA SER A 39 -6.66 3.83 -27.93
C SER A 39 -5.97 4.99 -27.23
N ASN A 40 -4.92 5.53 -27.87
CA ASN A 40 -4.16 6.70 -27.40
C ASN A 40 -3.39 6.49 -26.08
N ALA A 41 -3.15 5.25 -25.62
CA ALA A 41 -2.20 5.01 -24.54
C ALA A 41 -0.85 5.68 -24.83
N SER A 42 -0.20 6.21 -23.80
CA SER A 42 1.02 6.97 -23.96
C SER A 42 2.13 6.11 -24.58
N ALA A 43 2.75 6.60 -25.66
CA ALA A 43 3.73 5.84 -26.42
C ALA A 43 4.99 5.57 -25.58
N GLY A 44 5.35 4.30 -25.41
CA GLY A 44 6.47 3.87 -24.57
C GLY A 44 6.06 3.42 -23.16
N TYR A 45 4.81 3.68 -22.73
CA TYR A 45 4.28 3.35 -21.41
C TYR A 45 3.31 2.16 -21.45
N THR A 46 3.50 1.22 -22.38
CA THR A 46 2.55 0.12 -22.61
C THR A 46 3.06 -1.23 -22.13
N ASN A 47 4.06 -1.23 -21.24
CA ASN A 47 4.55 -2.43 -20.58
C ASN A 47 3.79 -2.62 -19.25
N PRO A 48 2.81 -3.53 -19.14
CA PRO A 48 2.04 -3.71 -17.91
C PRO A 48 2.84 -4.32 -16.76
N LEU A 49 4.05 -4.83 -17.01
CA LEU A 49 4.90 -5.39 -15.96
C LEU A 49 5.49 -4.32 -15.03
N THR A 50 5.48 -3.05 -15.43
CA THR A 50 5.91 -1.94 -14.56
C THR A 50 4.97 -1.77 -13.37
N ALA A 51 3.70 -2.16 -13.51
CA ALA A 51 2.70 -2.10 -12.44
C ALA A 51 2.79 -3.20 -11.35
N LEU A 52 3.86 -4.02 -11.36
CA LEU A 52 4.04 -5.12 -10.42
C LEU A 52 5.11 -4.78 -9.38
N GLY A 53 4.90 -5.23 -8.14
CA GLY A 53 5.83 -4.97 -7.04
C GLY A 53 5.63 -3.61 -6.37
N SER A 54 6.66 -3.14 -5.69
CA SER A 54 6.61 -1.91 -4.91
C SER A 54 6.44 -0.68 -5.81
N PRO A 55 5.67 0.34 -5.37
CA PRO A 55 5.68 1.67 -5.98
C PRO A 55 7.08 2.25 -6.10
N GLU A 56 7.25 3.12 -7.07
CA GLU A 56 8.52 3.78 -7.36
C GLU A 56 8.88 4.80 -6.27
N ARG A 57 10.19 4.93 -6.01
CA ARG A 57 10.74 5.88 -5.01
C ARG A 57 11.65 6.90 -5.64
N PHE A 58 12.22 6.62 -6.81
CA PHE A 58 13.13 7.53 -7.50
C PHE A 58 12.86 7.42 -8.99
N THR A 59 12.73 8.55 -9.67
CA THR A 59 12.18 8.59 -11.03
C THR A 59 13.11 9.34 -11.97
N GLY A 60 12.98 9.04 -13.25
CA GLY A 60 13.57 9.83 -14.33
C GLY A 60 15.08 9.64 -14.46
N GLU A 61 15.61 8.51 -14.01
CA GLU A 61 17.02 8.17 -14.12
C GLU A 61 17.54 8.37 -15.54
N GLY A 62 18.65 9.10 -15.66
CA GLY A 62 19.27 9.40 -16.95
C GLY A 62 18.61 10.55 -17.74
N VAL A 63 17.47 11.09 -17.30
CA VAL A 63 16.80 12.24 -17.93
C VAL A 63 16.66 13.41 -16.94
N PHE A 64 15.82 13.26 -15.91
CA PHE A 64 15.59 14.23 -14.85
C PHE A 64 15.47 13.50 -13.49
N PRO A 65 16.59 13.00 -12.94
CA PRO A 65 16.57 12.16 -11.76
C PRO A 65 16.07 12.92 -10.52
N GLY A 66 15.09 12.34 -9.82
CA GLY A 66 14.54 12.91 -8.59
C GLY A 66 13.85 11.89 -7.71
N ALA A 67 13.76 12.17 -6.42
CA ALA A 67 12.94 11.38 -5.52
C ALA A 67 11.47 11.52 -5.89
N VAL A 68 10.72 10.43 -5.78
CA VAL A 68 9.27 10.46 -5.92
C VAL A 68 8.68 11.17 -4.70
N THR A 69 7.98 12.26 -4.95
CA THR A 69 7.28 13.06 -3.94
C THR A 69 5.88 13.40 -4.43
N PRO A 70 4.99 13.91 -3.55
CA PRO A 70 3.69 14.39 -3.97
C PRO A 70 3.71 15.55 -4.98
N PHE A 71 4.88 16.09 -5.33
CA PHE A 71 5.08 17.13 -6.34
C PHE A 71 5.94 16.66 -7.53
N ASN A 72 6.52 15.46 -7.46
CA ASN A 72 7.36 14.84 -8.47
C ASN A 72 6.99 13.34 -8.54
N SER A 73 5.92 13.04 -9.26
CA SER A 73 5.40 11.67 -9.42
C SER A 73 6.34 10.79 -10.24
N PRO A 74 6.21 9.45 -10.18
CA PRO A 74 6.97 8.56 -11.06
C PRO A 74 6.52 8.73 -12.52
N PHE A 75 7.44 9.01 -13.44
CA PHE A 75 7.13 9.31 -14.84
C PHE A 75 7.98 8.53 -15.85
N GLY A 76 8.89 7.65 -15.41
CA GLY A 76 9.72 6.85 -16.29
C GLY A 76 8.93 5.76 -17.04
N THR A 77 9.37 5.43 -18.26
CA THR A 77 8.71 4.41 -19.11
C THR A 77 8.78 3.00 -18.54
N ASP A 78 9.67 2.75 -17.60
CA ASP A 78 9.85 1.52 -16.85
C ASP A 78 9.26 1.58 -15.44
N GLU A 79 8.59 2.68 -15.08
CA GLU A 79 8.01 2.92 -13.75
C GLU A 79 6.48 2.82 -13.78
N ILE A 80 5.83 3.28 -14.85
CA ILE A 80 4.36 3.32 -14.96
C ILE A 80 3.84 2.68 -16.25
N VAL A 81 2.58 2.27 -16.25
CA VAL A 81 1.84 1.81 -17.43
C VAL A 81 0.62 2.68 -17.69
N SER A 82 0.49 3.18 -18.92
CA SER A 82 -0.62 4.03 -19.37
C SER A 82 -1.74 3.22 -19.98
N ILE A 83 -2.98 3.52 -19.58
CA ILE A 83 -4.20 2.87 -20.09
C ILE A 83 -4.97 3.86 -20.97
N GLY A 84 -4.96 3.64 -22.28
CA GLY A 84 -5.72 4.42 -23.26
C GLY A 84 -7.22 4.17 -23.19
N GLU A 85 -8.00 5.01 -23.90
CA GLU A 85 -9.46 4.93 -23.90
C GLU A 85 -9.96 3.55 -24.36
N GLY A 86 -10.93 3.00 -23.64
CA GLY A 86 -11.44 1.64 -23.84
C GLY A 86 -10.47 0.54 -23.44
N GLY A 87 -9.31 0.89 -22.89
CA GLY A 87 -8.30 -0.02 -22.37
C GLY A 87 -8.57 -0.46 -20.94
N GLU A 88 -7.89 -1.53 -20.53
CA GLU A 88 -7.91 -2.02 -19.16
C GLU A 88 -6.59 -2.68 -18.77
N LEU A 89 -6.28 -2.62 -17.48
CA LEU A 89 -5.25 -3.40 -16.82
C LEU A 89 -5.90 -4.24 -15.73
N VAL A 90 -5.64 -5.54 -15.72
CA VAL A 90 -6.09 -6.44 -14.64
C VAL A 90 -4.88 -7.05 -13.96
N LEU A 91 -4.75 -6.78 -12.67
CA LEU A 91 -3.69 -7.29 -11.82
C LEU A 91 -4.24 -8.29 -10.79
N GLY A 92 -3.40 -9.23 -10.40
CA GLY A 92 -3.70 -10.27 -9.42
C GLY A 92 -2.68 -10.30 -8.28
N PHE A 93 -3.17 -10.63 -7.09
CA PHE A 93 -2.36 -10.80 -5.89
C PHE A 93 -2.06 -12.28 -5.62
N SER A 94 -0.88 -12.56 -5.09
CA SER A 94 -0.48 -13.91 -4.71
C SER A 94 -1.26 -14.44 -3.50
N GLN A 95 -1.76 -13.53 -2.64
CA GLN A 95 -2.68 -13.79 -1.55
C GLN A 95 -3.86 -12.82 -1.65
N PRO A 96 -5.09 -13.23 -1.29
CA PRO A 96 -6.21 -12.31 -1.29
C PRO A 96 -5.97 -11.15 -0.33
N ILE A 97 -6.30 -9.93 -0.77
CA ILE A 97 -6.46 -8.77 0.11
C ILE A 97 -7.72 -9.01 0.93
N THR A 98 -7.63 -8.85 2.25
CA THR A 98 -8.75 -9.09 3.16
C THR A 98 -9.25 -7.80 3.77
N ASN A 99 -10.58 -7.70 3.98
CA ASN A 99 -11.18 -6.67 4.82
C ASN A 99 -10.84 -6.96 6.30
N ASP A 100 -9.67 -6.50 6.75
CA ASP A 100 -9.20 -6.69 8.11
C ASP A 100 -9.67 -5.51 8.99
N PRO A 101 -10.38 -5.76 10.11
CA PRO A 101 -10.80 -4.70 11.03
C PRO A 101 -9.64 -3.91 11.68
N ASN A 102 -8.41 -4.37 11.57
CA ASN A 102 -7.20 -3.70 12.03
C ASN A 102 -6.50 -2.90 10.92
N ASN A 103 -7.02 -2.91 9.70
CA ASN A 103 -6.54 -2.03 8.65
C ASN A 103 -6.84 -0.56 9.01
N PRO A 104 -5.84 0.34 8.96
CA PRO A 104 -6.05 1.74 9.31
C PRO A 104 -7.16 2.37 8.48
N PHE A 105 -8.06 3.08 9.16
CA PHE A 105 -9.22 3.77 8.55
C PHE A 105 -10.21 2.85 7.82
N GLY A 106 -10.09 1.52 7.95
CA GLY A 106 -10.88 0.55 7.19
C GLY A 106 -10.47 0.44 5.72
N ILE A 107 -9.28 0.92 5.35
CA ILE A 107 -8.78 0.87 3.98
C ILE A 107 -7.98 -0.41 3.79
N ASP A 108 -8.32 -1.20 2.78
CA ASP A 108 -7.75 -2.53 2.54
C ASP A 108 -6.76 -2.55 1.37
N LEU A 109 -6.89 -1.59 0.45
CA LEU A 109 -6.17 -1.56 -0.81
C LEU A 109 -5.70 -0.14 -1.13
N LEU A 110 -4.51 -0.02 -1.71
CA LEU A 110 -3.92 1.22 -2.21
C LEU A 110 -3.58 1.12 -3.69
N VAL A 111 -3.92 2.16 -4.47
CA VAL A 111 -3.53 2.29 -5.88
C VAL A 111 -2.58 3.48 -6.05
N PHE A 112 -1.43 3.25 -6.65
CA PHE A 112 -0.40 4.26 -6.92
C PHE A 112 -0.34 4.54 -8.43
N GLY A 113 -0.28 5.82 -8.79
CA GLY A 113 -0.25 6.28 -10.17
C GLY A 113 0.69 7.47 -10.36
N ASN A 114 0.56 8.14 -11.52
CA ASN A 114 1.35 9.31 -11.88
C ASN A 114 0.80 10.63 -11.31
N ALA A 115 -0.27 10.62 -10.51
CA ALA A 115 -0.87 11.81 -9.94
C ALA A 115 0.08 12.59 -9.01
N TYR A 116 -0.04 13.91 -9.04
CA TYR A 116 0.75 14.84 -8.21
C TYR A 116 -0.07 16.07 -7.82
N PHE A 117 0.32 16.76 -6.75
CA PHE A 117 -0.19 18.07 -6.43
C PHE A 117 0.45 19.12 -7.35
N VAL A 118 -0.38 19.94 -7.99
CA VAL A 118 0.11 21.13 -8.69
C VAL A 118 0.73 22.08 -7.67
N ASP A 119 2.00 22.41 -7.82
CA ASP A 119 2.66 23.37 -6.93
C ASP A 119 2.20 24.80 -7.22
N GLN A 120 1.42 25.37 -6.29
CA GLN A 120 0.92 26.75 -6.39
C GLN A 120 2.01 27.80 -6.19
N SER A 121 3.19 27.39 -5.69
CA SER A 121 4.30 28.28 -5.40
C SER A 121 5.63 27.67 -5.85
N TYR A 122 5.67 27.13 -7.07
CA TYR A 122 6.86 26.46 -7.60
C TYR A 122 8.16 27.25 -7.38
N PRO A 123 9.23 26.64 -6.83
CA PRO A 123 9.39 25.21 -6.47
C PRO A 123 9.17 24.90 -4.97
N ASN A 124 8.36 25.68 -4.25
CA ASN A 124 8.26 25.60 -2.78
C ASN A 124 7.35 24.48 -2.25
N GLY A 125 6.68 23.71 -3.12
CA GLY A 125 5.82 22.60 -2.76
C GLY A 125 4.61 23.04 -1.94
N ILE A 126 3.81 23.97 -2.45
CA ILE A 126 2.51 24.32 -1.86
C ILE A 126 1.41 23.62 -2.65
N ALA A 127 0.73 22.66 -2.02
CA ALA A 127 -0.23 21.81 -2.70
C ALA A 127 -1.44 22.59 -3.21
N GLY A 128 -1.64 22.54 -4.52
CA GLY A 128 -2.86 22.93 -5.19
C GLY A 128 -3.75 21.74 -5.52
N PRO A 129 -4.60 21.86 -6.56
CA PRO A 129 -5.36 20.74 -7.08
C PRO A 129 -4.43 19.57 -7.45
N VAL A 130 -4.96 18.35 -7.35
CA VAL A 130 -4.28 17.17 -7.89
C VAL A 130 -4.38 17.21 -9.42
N ALA A 131 -3.24 17.08 -10.09
CA ALA A 131 -3.17 16.66 -11.48
C ALA A 131 -3.27 15.13 -11.51
N ALA A 132 -4.31 14.62 -12.16
CA ALA A 132 -4.66 13.20 -12.20
C ALA A 132 -5.44 12.90 -13.48
N GLU A 133 -5.30 11.68 -13.99
CA GLU A 133 -5.96 11.18 -15.19
C GLU A 133 -7.04 10.13 -14.87
N GLY A 134 -7.25 9.80 -13.60
CA GLY A 134 -8.42 9.09 -13.12
C GLY A 134 -8.34 7.57 -13.28
N GLY A 135 -9.24 6.99 -14.08
CA GLY A 135 -9.38 5.54 -14.21
C GLY A 135 -10.36 4.92 -13.21
N VAL A 136 -11.21 4.04 -13.72
CA VAL A 136 -12.26 3.34 -12.95
C VAL A 136 -11.66 2.08 -12.34
N VAL A 137 -11.71 1.97 -11.02
CA VAL A 137 -11.28 0.77 -10.30
C VAL A 137 -12.45 -0.19 -10.13
N SER A 138 -12.22 -1.47 -10.42
CA SER A 138 -13.11 -2.56 -10.03
C SER A 138 -12.30 -3.64 -9.33
N VAL A 139 -12.88 -4.30 -8.33
CA VAL A 139 -12.24 -5.41 -7.60
C VAL A 139 -13.03 -6.69 -7.78
N SER A 140 -12.34 -7.83 -7.64
CA SER A 140 -12.97 -9.14 -7.78
C SER A 140 -12.33 -10.19 -6.87
N PRO A 141 -13.13 -11.02 -6.18
CA PRO A 141 -12.64 -12.22 -5.49
C PRO A 141 -12.16 -13.32 -6.45
N ASP A 142 -12.79 -13.45 -7.62
CA ASP A 142 -12.69 -14.64 -8.48
C ASP A 142 -12.26 -14.35 -9.94
N GLY A 143 -12.06 -13.07 -10.28
CA GLY A 143 -11.69 -12.61 -11.62
C GLY A 143 -12.85 -12.61 -12.62
N THR A 144 -14.07 -12.95 -12.18
CA THR A 144 -15.26 -13.08 -13.03
C THR A 144 -16.36 -12.10 -12.60
N ASN A 145 -16.62 -11.99 -11.29
CA ASN A 145 -17.59 -11.07 -10.71
C ASN A 145 -16.87 -9.79 -10.27
N TRP A 146 -17.21 -8.67 -10.91
CA TRP A 146 -16.53 -7.39 -10.72
C TRP A 146 -17.42 -6.40 -9.98
N TYR A 147 -16.83 -5.73 -9.00
CA TYR A 147 -17.47 -4.73 -8.16
C TYR A 147 -16.77 -3.39 -8.38
N GLU A 148 -17.50 -2.39 -8.87
CA GLU A 148 -16.95 -1.06 -9.12
C GLU A 148 -16.72 -0.33 -7.79
N VAL A 149 -15.54 0.27 -7.65
CA VAL A 149 -15.19 1.16 -6.53
C VAL A 149 -15.65 2.56 -6.91
N THR A 150 -16.47 3.18 -6.06
CA THR A 150 -16.99 4.54 -6.32
C THR A 150 -16.30 5.56 -5.44
N GLY A 151 -16.11 6.79 -5.94
CA GLY A 151 -15.51 7.90 -5.19
C GLY A 151 -13.98 7.87 -5.09
N VAL A 152 -13.33 6.85 -5.64
CA VAL A 152 -11.86 6.71 -5.71
C VAL A 152 -11.46 6.50 -7.17
N GLN A 153 -10.36 7.12 -7.56
CA GLN A 153 -9.77 6.97 -8.90
C GLN A 153 -8.42 6.26 -8.79
N ALA A 154 -8.05 5.51 -9.84
CA ALA A 154 -6.82 4.71 -9.84
C ALA A 154 -5.56 5.60 -9.83
N ASP A 155 -5.55 6.57 -10.72
CA ASP A 155 -4.58 7.66 -10.77
C ASP A 155 -5.24 8.90 -10.17
N GLY A 156 -4.95 9.21 -8.91
CA GLY A 156 -5.77 10.14 -8.12
C GLY A 156 -5.19 10.55 -6.78
N MET A 157 -6.08 10.80 -5.81
CA MET A 157 -5.70 11.40 -4.53
C MET A 157 -4.79 10.51 -3.69
N PHE A 158 -3.95 11.25 -2.94
CA PHE A 158 -2.74 10.92 -2.23
C PHE A 158 -1.58 10.51 -3.14
N PRO A 159 -1.04 11.45 -3.94
CA PRO A 159 0.21 11.26 -4.68
C PRO A 159 1.33 10.59 -3.87
N THR A 160 2.14 9.80 -4.55
CA THR A 160 3.18 8.97 -3.95
C THR A 160 4.25 9.80 -3.23
N LEU A 161 4.66 9.36 -2.04
CA LEU A 161 5.78 9.91 -1.28
C LEU A 161 6.77 8.78 -1.01
N GLY A 162 7.95 8.80 -1.62
CA GLY A 162 8.94 7.73 -1.48
C GLY A 162 9.74 7.78 -0.17
N TYR A 163 9.86 8.95 0.48
CA TYR A 163 10.69 9.13 1.66
C TYR A 163 10.11 10.17 2.61
N SER A 164 10.25 9.94 3.92
CA SER A 164 9.69 10.80 4.97
C SER A 164 10.69 11.80 5.55
N ASP A 165 11.99 11.66 5.23
CA ASP A 165 13.05 12.55 5.71
C ASP A 165 13.44 13.64 4.72
N LEU A 166 12.76 13.71 3.57
CA LEU A 166 12.96 14.80 2.60
C LEU A 166 12.36 16.10 3.13
N ILE A 167 13.06 17.20 2.85
CA ILE A 167 12.61 18.58 3.15
C ILE A 167 12.42 19.42 1.87
N ASP A 168 12.82 18.87 0.73
CA ASP A 168 12.73 19.49 -0.59
C ASP A 168 11.74 18.67 -1.45
N PRO A 169 10.64 19.28 -1.93
CA PRO A 169 9.65 18.59 -2.77
C PRO A 169 10.21 18.12 -4.11
N TYR A 170 11.33 18.68 -4.58
CA TYR A 170 11.98 18.33 -5.84
C TYR A 170 13.40 17.79 -5.63
N ALA A 171 13.62 17.08 -4.51
CA ALA A 171 14.91 16.53 -4.15
C ALA A 171 15.48 15.63 -5.26
N THR A 172 16.70 15.93 -5.73
CA THR A 172 17.41 15.14 -6.75
C THR A 172 18.21 13.97 -6.18
N THR A 173 18.06 13.71 -4.88
CA THR A 173 18.71 12.63 -4.16
C THR A 173 17.68 11.89 -3.32
N ALA A 174 17.79 10.56 -3.28
CA ALA A 174 16.96 9.72 -2.41
C ALA A 174 17.07 10.15 -0.93
N GLY A 175 15.97 10.00 -0.19
CA GLY A 175 15.98 10.07 1.27
C GLY A 175 16.56 8.80 1.89
N ASN A 176 16.70 8.79 3.21
CA ASN A 176 17.19 7.63 3.98
C ASN A 176 16.08 6.93 4.75
N VAL A 177 14.92 7.57 4.91
CA VAL A 177 13.80 7.01 5.68
C VAL A 177 12.63 6.74 4.73
N LEU A 178 12.51 5.47 4.34
CA LEU A 178 11.42 5.00 3.49
C LEU A 178 10.07 5.25 4.16
N THR A 179 9.11 5.71 3.37
CA THR A 179 7.68 5.63 3.70
C THR A 179 7.16 4.20 3.56
N ASP A 180 6.03 3.94 4.18
CA ASP A 180 5.33 2.67 4.14
C ASP A 180 4.25 2.66 3.05
N PHE A 181 4.47 1.87 2.00
CA PHE A 181 3.54 1.73 0.87
C PHE A 181 2.38 0.77 1.16
N THR A 182 2.30 0.18 2.35
CA THR A 182 1.14 -0.61 2.79
C THR A 182 0.33 0.13 3.85
N ARG A 183 0.64 1.41 4.09
CA ARG A 183 -0.07 2.26 5.04
C ARG A 183 -0.85 3.35 4.30
N PRO A 184 -2.18 3.44 4.46
CA PRO A 184 -2.97 4.50 3.86
C PRO A 184 -2.74 5.86 4.55
N VAL A 185 -2.91 6.94 3.80
CA VAL A 185 -3.12 8.28 4.36
C VAL A 185 -4.51 8.33 5.00
N ASP A 186 -4.66 9.11 6.08
CA ASP A 186 -5.99 9.35 6.67
C ASP A 186 -6.94 9.93 5.59
N PRO A 187 -8.06 9.27 5.25
CA PRO A 187 -8.97 9.73 4.21
C PRO A 187 -9.59 11.11 4.49
N THR A 188 -9.50 11.60 5.73
CA THR A 188 -9.96 12.93 6.13
C THR A 188 -8.90 14.03 6.01
N PHE A 189 -7.65 13.67 5.69
CA PHE A 189 -6.56 14.62 5.51
C PHE A 189 -6.76 15.47 4.25
N ASP A 190 -6.82 16.80 4.43
CA ASP A 190 -6.90 17.76 3.33
C ASP A 190 -5.53 18.41 3.08
N PRO A 191 -4.83 18.09 1.98
CA PRO A 191 -3.54 18.66 1.64
C PRO A 191 -3.62 20.08 1.07
N THR A 192 -4.82 20.60 0.78
CA THR A 192 -5.01 21.86 0.04
C THR A 192 -4.31 23.04 0.74
N GLY A 193 -3.40 23.70 0.02
CA GLY A 193 -2.64 24.84 0.49
C GLY A 193 -1.55 24.52 1.51
N LEU A 194 -1.31 23.24 1.82
CA LEU A 194 -0.26 22.83 2.73
C LEU A 194 1.11 22.81 2.03
N SER A 195 2.15 23.11 2.80
CA SER A 195 3.54 22.93 2.36
C SER A 195 3.95 21.46 2.33
N PHE A 196 4.98 21.14 1.55
CA PHE A 196 5.57 19.81 1.48
C PHE A 196 5.82 19.18 2.86
N ASN A 197 6.44 19.93 3.79
CA ASN A 197 6.70 19.42 5.15
C ASN A 197 5.42 19.12 5.94
N GLN A 198 4.35 19.90 5.74
CA GLN A 198 3.05 19.63 6.36
C GLN A 198 2.37 18.40 5.73
N ILE A 199 2.57 18.17 4.44
CA ILE A 199 2.09 16.97 3.73
C ILE A 199 2.83 15.73 4.23
N VAL A 200 4.16 15.76 4.30
CA VAL A 200 4.98 14.66 4.88
C VAL A 200 4.51 14.33 6.30
N ALA A 201 4.26 15.35 7.13
CA ALA A 201 3.73 15.15 8.48
C ALA A 201 2.31 14.56 8.47
N GLY A 202 1.44 15.03 7.58
CA GLY A 202 0.05 14.55 7.44
C GLY A 202 -0.05 13.12 6.91
N TYR A 203 0.85 12.72 6.02
CA TYR A 203 0.98 11.33 5.56
C TYR A 203 1.41 10.40 6.70
N ASN A 204 2.07 10.92 7.74
CA ASN A 204 2.34 10.20 8.99
C ASN A 204 3.01 8.82 8.76
N GLY A 205 3.98 8.80 7.84
CA GLY A 205 4.73 7.60 7.45
C GLY A 205 4.11 6.79 6.30
N SER A 206 2.89 7.12 5.84
CA SER A 206 2.33 6.58 4.60
C SER A 206 3.14 7.01 3.38
N GLY A 207 3.21 6.13 2.38
CA GLY A 207 3.76 6.45 1.07
C GLY A 207 2.73 7.02 0.08
N GLY A 208 1.51 7.31 0.51
CA GLY A 208 0.42 7.77 -0.37
C GLY A 208 -0.45 6.62 -0.87
N GLY A 209 -0.98 6.79 -2.08
CA GLY A 209 -1.88 5.86 -2.75
C GLY A 209 -3.35 6.13 -2.46
N ALA A 210 -4.18 5.96 -3.48
CA ALA A 210 -5.63 6.08 -3.38
C ALA A 210 -6.20 4.89 -2.59
N GLY A 211 -6.79 5.17 -1.43
CA GLY A 211 -7.28 4.15 -0.50
C GLY A 211 -8.68 3.63 -0.82
N ILE A 212 -8.87 2.31 -0.76
CA ILE A 212 -10.11 1.60 -1.05
C ILE A 212 -10.49 0.69 0.14
N ASP A 213 -11.71 0.87 0.65
CA ASP A 213 -12.39 -0.04 1.61
C ASP A 213 -13.22 -1.06 0.80
N ILE A 214 -12.79 -2.33 0.80
CA ILE A 214 -13.52 -3.39 0.07
C ILE A 214 -14.73 -3.89 0.88
N GLY A 215 -14.72 -3.68 2.20
CA GLY A 215 -15.84 -3.91 3.09
C GLY A 215 -17.07 -3.06 2.76
N ALA A 216 -16.85 -1.81 2.32
CA ALA A 216 -17.91 -0.92 1.83
C ALA A 216 -18.66 -1.50 0.60
N LEU A 217 -18.02 -2.41 -0.15
CA LEU A 217 -18.62 -3.14 -1.27
C LEU A 217 -19.31 -4.46 -0.83
N GLY A 218 -19.27 -4.79 0.46
CA GLY A 218 -19.78 -6.05 1.01
C GLY A 218 -18.86 -7.25 0.79
N LEU A 219 -17.58 -7.00 0.50
CA LEU A 219 -16.57 -8.04 0.25
C LEU A 219 -15.72 -8.30 1.49
N SER A 220 -15.41 -9.56 1.75
CA SER A 220 -14.47 -9.96 2.82
C SER A 220 -13.04 -10.12 2.31
N GLU A 221 -12.88 -10.42 1.03
CA GLU A 221 -11.59 -10.56 0.37
C GLU A 221 -11.70 -10.34 -1.14
N ILE A 222 -10.60 -9.92 -1.78
CA ILE A 222 -10.45 -9.82 -3.23
C ILE A 222 -9.07 -10.33 -3.67
N SER A 223 -8.98 -10.90 -4.87
CA SER A 223 -7.70 -11.37 -5.44
C SER A 223 -7.28 -10.61 -6.69
N PHE A 224 -8.18 -9.81 -7.27
CA PHE A 224 -7.98 -9.13 -8.53
C PHE A 224 -8.44 -7.68 -8.47
N VAL A 225 -7.69 -6.82 -9.14
CA VAL A 225 -8.00 -5.41 -9.34
C VAL A 225 -7.95 -5.12 -10.82
N ARG A 226 -9.00 -4.47 -11.34
CA ARG A 226 -9.08 -3.97 -12.70
C ARG A 226 -9.11 -2.46 -12.68
N ILE A 227 -8.31 -1.87 -13.55
CA ILE A 227 -8.32 -0.45 -13.84
C ILE A 227 -8.77 -0.30 -15.29
N PHE A 228 -9.90 0.36 -15.50
CA PHE A 228 -10.50 0.56 -16.80
C PHE A 228 -10.53 2.05 -17.15
N ASN A 229 -10.17 2.39 -18.38
CA ASN A 229 -10.31 3.75 -18.89
C ASN A 229 -11.51 3.82 -19.85
N PRO A 230 -12.61 4.52 -19.50
CA PRO A 230 -13.78 4.63 -20.35
C PRO A 230 -13.49 5.26 -21.73
N LEU A 231 -14.26 4.87 -22.74
CA LEU A 231 -14.23 5.54 -24.05
C LEU A 231 -14.67 7.00 -23.90
N GLY A 232 -13.92 7.91 -24.53
CA GLY A 232 -14.18 9.35 -24.48
C GLY A 232 -13.82 10.02 -23.16
N SER A 233 -12.99 9.39 -22.32
CA SER A 233 -12.48 10.02 -21.09
C SER A 233 -11.57 11.22 -21.37
N GLY A 234 -10.89 11.24 -22.52
CA GLY A 234 -9.95 12.29 -22.92
C GLY A 234 -8.61 12.28 -22.18
N VAL A 235 -8.33 11.23 -21.40
CA VAL A 235 -7.17 11.08 -20.51
C VAL A 235 -6.65 9.64 -20.54
N THR A 236 -5.47 9.36 -19.98
CA THR A 236 -4.74 8.09 -20.14
C THR A 236 -4.11 7.58 -18.84
N PRO A 237 -4.92 7.30 -17.79
CA PRO A 237 -4.46 7.00 -16.44
C PRO A 237 -3.25 6.08 -16.42
N GLU A 238 -2.21 6.52 -15.71
CA GLU A 238 -0.98 5.76 -15.54
C GLU A 238 -0.84 5.16 -14.14
N ILE A 239 -0.47 3.88 -14.10
CA ILE A 239 -0.42 3.07 -12.89
C ILE A 239 1.01 2.65 -12.61
N ASP A 240 1.45 2.91 -11.39
CA ASP A 240 2.77 2.56 -10.84
C ASP A 240 2.69 1.23 -10.09
N ALA A 241 1.75 1.08 -9.16
CA ALA A 241 1.63 -0.15 -8.37
C ALA A 241 0.28 -0.24 -7.65
N ILE A 242 -0.01 -1.43 -7.09
CA ILE A 242 -1.16 -1.67 -6.23
C ILE A 242 -0.70 -2.48 -5.01
N ALA A 243 -1.11 -2.06 -3.80
CA ALA A 243 -0.69 -2.66 -2.54
C ALA A 243 -1.87 -3.08 -1.64
N ASP A 244 -1.69 -4.22 -0.96
CA ASP A 244 -2.46 -4.67 0.20
C ASP A 244 -2.07 -3.83 1.43
N VAL A 245 -3.07 -3.36 2.17
CA VAL A 245 -2.82 -2.60 3.40
C VAL A 245 -2.40 -3.53 4.53
N THR A 246 -1.33 -3.14 5.23
CA THR A 246 -0.87 -3.90 6.39
C THR A 246 -1.70 -3.52 7.62
N ALA A 247 -2.44 -4.52 8.11
CA ALA A 247 -3.13 -4.46 9.40
C ALA A 247 -2.18 -4.06 10.53
N VAL A 248 -2.58 -3.08 11.35
CA VAL A 248 -1.81 -2.65 12.53
C VAL A 248 -2.41 -3.31 13.77
N PRO A 249 -1.73 -4.30 14.40
CA PRO A 249 -2.30 -4.99 15.55
C PRO A 249 -2.61 -4.00 16.68
N ALA A 250 -3.81 -4.12 17.26
CA ALA A 250 -4.12 -3.41 18.49
C ALA A 250 -3.06 -3.71 19.56
N PRO A 251 -2.61 -2.73 20.37
CA PRO A 251 -1.66 -2.99 21.43
C PRO A 251 -2.23 -4.05 22.38
N SER A 252 -1.60 -5.22 22.38
CA SER A 252 -2.12 -6.37 23.12
C SER A 252 -2.10 -6.09 24.63
N VAL A 253 -3.29 -6.09 25.25
CA VAL A 253 -3.47 -5.93 26.71
C VAL A 253 -2.78 -7.06 27.50
N LEU A 254 -2.37 -8.14 26.83
CA LEU A 254 -1.64 -9.28 27.39
C LEU A 254 -0.25 -8.91 27.98
N ALA A 255 0.38 -7.81 27.53
CA ALA A 255 1.63 -7.35 28.13
C ALA A 255 1.47 -6.79 29.56
N LEU A 256 0.26 -6.42 29.99
CA LEU A 256 0.00 -5.85 31.33
C LEU A 256 -0.38 -6.91 32.38
N VAL A 257 -0.83 -8.10 31.96
CA VAL A 257 -1.20 -9.17 32.90
C VAL A 257 0.03 -9.93 33.42
N SER A 258 1.11 -10.01 32.64
CA SER A 258 2.36 -10.69 33.04
C SER A 258 3.12 -9.97 34.16
N CYS A 259 3.07 -8.63 34.21
CA CYS A 259 3.65 -7.85 35.32
C CYS A 259 2.84 -7.93 36.61
N SER A 260 1.53 -8.17 36.51
CA SER A 260 0.62 -8.20 37.68
C SER A 260 0.77 -9.48 38.52
N LEU A 261 1.06 -10.62 37.89
CA LEU A 261 1.21 -11.92 38.57
C LEU A 261 2.58 -12.09 39.26
N VAL A 262 3.62 -11.39 38.78
CA VAL A 262 4.96 -11.39 39.40
C VAL A 262 4.96 -10.54 40.69
N CYS A 263 4.18 -9.47 40.75
CA CYS A 263 4.06 -8.65 41.95
C CYS A 263 3.17 -9.30 43.03
N ALA A 264 2.14 -10.07 42.65
CA ALA A 264 1.27 -10.77 43.60
C ALA A 264 1.92 -12.02 44.22
N SER A 265 2.79 -12.71 43.49
CA SER A 265 3.51 -13.91 43.99
C SER A 265 4.66 -13.57 44.95
N ARG A 266 5.18 -12.34 44.93
CA ARG A 266 6.24 -11.88 45.84
C ARG A 266 5.75 -11.37 47.21
N ARG A 267 4.44 -11.18 47.41
CA ARG A 267 3.87 -10.70 48.69
C ARG A 267 3.41 -11.78 49.67
N ARG A 268 3.59 -13.08 49.36
CA ARG A 268 3.17 -14.19 50.23
C ARG A 268 4.32 -14.99 50.87
N ARG A 269 5.45 -14.35 51.13
CA ARG A 269 6.51 -14.89 52.00
C ARG A 269 7.07 -13.78 52.88
N ASN A 270 6.45 -13.63 54.06
CA ASN A 270 7.01 -13.30 55.38
C ASN A 270 5.86 -12.94 56.32
#